data_AF-A0A0L0LI58-F1
#
_entry.id   AF-A0A0L0LI58-F1
#
_cell.length_a   1.000
_cell.length_b   1.000
_cell.length_c   1.000
_cell.angle_alpha   90.00
_cell.angle_beta   90.00
_cell.angle_gamma   90.00
#
_symmetry.space_group_name_H-M   'P 1'
#
loop_
_entity.id
_entity.type
_entity.pdbx_description
1 polymer ?
#
loop_
_entity_poly.entity_id
_entity_poly.type
_entity_poly.pdbx_seq_one_letter_code
_entity_poly.pdbx_strand_id
1 'polypeptide(L)'
;MSKEHETREVRPDEAGAIRDLEEAHENNFSFSLTEVEQATCKEWMKTHDTECRIRDTDTAIGGRWSFNFSKTTLGNVCKVSCACGQEKNVTDYGCW
;
A
#
# COMPACT_ATOMS: atom_id res chain seq x y z
N MET A 1 5.58 -46.27 -11.08
CA MET A 1 6.46 -46.10 -9.91
C MET A 1 5.84 -45.01 -9.06
N SER A 2 5.08 -45.41 -8.04
CA SER A 2 4.37 -44.50 -7.13
C SER A 2 5.41 -43.83 -6.23
N LYS A 3 5.46 -42.50 -6.21
CA LYS A 3 6.26 -41.76 -5.24
C LYS A 3 5.46 -41.68 -3.95
N GLU A 4 5.96 -42.36 -2.93
CA GLU A 4 5.43 -42.33 -1.58
C GLU A 4 5.56 -40.89 -1.06
N HIS A 5 4.43 -40.30 -0.69
CA HIS A 5 4.37 -38.97 -0.08
C HIS A 5 4.64 -39.18 1.41
N GLU A 6 5.89 -39.01 1.83
CA GLU A 6 6.29 -39.11 3.22
C GLU A 6 5.73 -37.91 4.00
N THR A 7 4.69 -38.14 4.79
CA THR A 7 4.12 -37.14 5.69
C THR A 7 5.07 -36.98 6.88
N ARG A 8 5.98 -36.01 6.80
CA ARG A 8 6.88 -35.67 7.91
C ARG A 8 6.05 -35.12 9.08
N GLU A 9 5.98 -35.88 10.17
CA GLU A 9 5.39 -35.43 11.43
C GLU A 9 6.26 -34.30 12.01
N VAL A 10 5.64 -33.13 12.20
CA VAL A 10 6.29 -31.94 12.77
C VAL A 10 6.47 -32.17 14.26
N ARG A 11 7.70 -32.01 14.78
CA ARG A 11 7.98 -32.25 16.20
C ARG A 11 7.34 -31.15 17.06
N PRO A 12 6.90 -31.43 18.30
CA PRO A 12 6.16 -30.47 19.14
C PRO A 12 6.92 -29.16 19.41
N ASP A 13 8.25 -29.20 19.39
CA ASP A 13 9.15 -28.04 19.53
C ASP A 13 9.17 -27.13 18.27
N GLU A 14 8.89 -27.70 17.09
CA GLU A 14 8.78 -26.97 15.82
C GLU A 14 7.41 -26.28 15.69
N ALA A 15 6.37 -26.81 16.35
CA ALA A 15 5.02 -26.23 16.35
C ALA A 15 4.92 -24.87 17.08
N GLY A 16 5.75 -24.65 18.11
CA GLY A 16 5.86 -23.36 18.80
C GLY A 16 6.50 -22.29 17.91
N ALA A 17 7.59 -22.63 17.24
CA ALA A 17 8.28 -21.72 16.32
C ALA A 17 7.43 -21.35 15.09
N ILE A 18 6.59 -22.25 14.60
CA ILE A 18 5.63 -21.97 13.52
C ILE A 18 4.54 -21.00 13.99
N ARG A 19 3.99 -21.19 15.20
CA ARG A 19 3.01 -20.26 15.78
C ARG A 19 3.58 -18.86 16.01
N ASP A 20 4.82 -18.74 16.48
CA ASP A 20 5.48 -17.45 16.67
C ASP A 20 5.77 -16.74 15.34
N LEU A 21 6.05 -17.51 14.26
CA LEU A 21 6.17 -17.00 12.89
C LEU A 21 4.81 -16.55 12.32
N GLU A 22 3.73 -17.27 12.62
CA GLU A 22 2.36 -16.90 12.20
C GLU A 22 1.86 -15.65 12.95
N GLU A 23 2.13 -15.53 14.25
CA GLU A 23 1.79 -14.35 15.06
C GLU A 23 2.61 -13.10 14.64
N ALA A 24 3.87 -13.28 14.22
CA ALA A 24 4.66 -12.23 13.60
C ALA A 24 4.12 -11.82 12.20
N HIS A 25 3.45 -12.72 11.49
CA HIS A 25 2.81 -12.46 10.21
C HIS A 25 1.49 -11.69 10.36
N GLU A 26 0.82 -11.83 11.51
CA GLU A 26 -0.37 -11.05 11.90
C GLU A 26 -0.06 -9.61 12.33
N ASN A 27 1.22 -9.27 12.58
CA ASN A 27 1.71 -7.88 12.43
C ASN A 27 1.80 -7.47 10.95
N ASN A 28 0.74 -7.83 10.23
CA ASN A 28 0.39 -7.49 8.88
C ASN A 28 0.65 -5.99 8.71
N PHE A 29 1.67 -5.65 7.93
CA PHE A 29 2.08 -4.29 7.66
C PHE A 29 0.99 -3.59 6.83
N SER A 30 -0.15 -3.29 7.45
CA SER A 30 -1.29 -2.65 6.80
C SER A 30 -0.91 -1.21 6.46
N PHE A 31 -0.90 -0.90 5.17
CA PHE A 31 -0.80 0.47 4.67
C PHE A 31 -2.21 1.05 4.64
N SER A 32 -2.68 1.53 5.78
CA SER A 32 -3.97 2.22 5.89
C SER A 32 -3.76 3.73 5.90
N LEU A 33 -4.71 4.43 5.26
CA LEU A 33 -4.85 5.89 5.34
C LEU A 33 -5.97 6.23 6.31
N THR A 34 -5.77 7.31 7.08
CA THR A 34 -6.83 7.91 7.88
C THR A 34 -7.94 8.47 6.99
N GLU A 35 -9.14 8.67 7.54
CA GLU A 35 -10.26 9.25 6.76
C GLU A 35 -9.91 10.64 6.19
N VAL A 36 -9.12 11.42 6.93
CA VAL A 36 -8.64 12.74 6.51
C VAL A 36 -7.72 12.63 5.29
N GLU A 37 -6.73 11.73 5.33
CA GLU A 37 -5.83 11.48 4.20
C GLU A 37 -6.59 10.97 2.97
N GLN A 38 -7.56 10.07 3.17
CA GLN A 38 -8.39 9.60 2.07
C GLN A 38 -9.22 10.74 1.45
N ALA A 39 -9.74 11.65 2.26
CA ALA A 39 -10.46 12.82 1.79
C ALA A 39 -9.55 13.77 0.99
N THR A 40 -8.36 14.10 1.53
CA THR A 40 -7.36 14.93 0.85
C THR A 40 -6.92 14.32 -0.48
N CYS A 41 -6.69 13.00 -0.51
CA CYS A 41 -6.35 12.31 -1.74
C CYS A 41 -7.47 12.42 -2.79
N LYS A 42 -8.72 12.16 -2.39
CA LYS A 42 -9.89 12.25 -3.29
C LYS A 42 -10.13 13.67 -3.77
N GLU A 43 -9.97 14.67 -2.92
CA GLU A 43 -10.12 16.08 -3.27
C GLU A 43 -9.04 16.48 -4.27
N TRP A 44 -7.78 16.17 -4.00
CA TRP A 44 -6.69 16.47 -4.93
C TRP A 44 -6.89 15.78 -6.27
N MET A 45 -7.30 14.51 -6.29
CA MET A 45 -7.59 13.79 -7.54
C MET A 45 -8.70 14.47 -8.35
N LYS A 46 -9.77 14.96 -7.71
CA LYS A 46 -10.86 15.69 -8.38
C LYS A 46 -10.40 17.03 -8.93
N THR A 47 -9.68 17.82 -8.13
CA THR A 47 -9.17 19.13 -8.55
C THR A 47 -8.17 18.97 -9.68
N HIS A 48 -7.18 18.08 -9.50
CA HIS A 48 -6.17 17.81 -10.51
C HIS A 48 -6.79 17.23 -11.78
N ASP A 49 -7.90 16.47 -11.70
CA ASP A 49 -8.57 15.99 -12.91
C ASP A 49 -8.98 17.13 -13.85
N THR A 50 -9.43 18.26 -13.31
CA THR A 50 -9.84 19.43 -14.09
C THR A 50 -8.66 20.25 -14.65
N GLU A 51 -7.52 20.24 -13.95
CA GLU A 51 -6.34 21.07 -14.28
C GLU A 51 -5.21 20.27 -14.97
N CYS A 52 -5.36 18.96 -15.11
CA CYS A 52 -4.31 18.09 -15.62
C CYS A 52 -4.04 18.32 -17.11
N ARG A 53 -2.78 18.59 -17.45
CA ARG A 53 -2.33 18.80 -18.84
C ARG A 53 -2.55 17.61 -19.78
N ILE A 54 -2.65 16.39 -19.23
CA ILE A 54 -2.84 15.15 -20.00
C ILE A 54 -4.24 14.54 -19.78
N ARG A 55 -5.20 15.32 -19.27
CA ARG A 55 -6.56 14.79 -18.95
C ARG A 55 -7.19 14.06 -20.13
N ASP A 56 -7.05 14.62 -21.32
CA ASP A 56 -7.66 14.09 -22.54
C ASP A 56 -6.74 13.09 -23.27
N THR A 57 -5.62 12.68 -22.64
CA THR A 57 -4.74 11.64 -23.18
C THR A 57 -5.25 10.27 -22.80
N ASP A 58 -5.34 9.36 -23.77
CA ASP A 58 -5.68 7.96 -23.55
C ASP A 58 -4.58 7.28 -22.73
N THR A 59 -4.75 7.26 -21.41
CA THR A 59 -3.98 6.41 -20.51
C THR A 59 -4.65 5.04 -20.41
N ALA A 60 -3.88 4.00 -20.08
CA ALA A 60 -4.47 2.72 -19.68
C ALA A 60 -5.56 2.95 -18.61
N ILE A 61 -6.67 2.21 -18.69
CA ILE A 61 -7.78 2.34 -17.74
C ILE A 61 -7.24 2.22 -16.31
N GLY A 62 -7.32 3.31 -15.54
CA GLY A 62 -6.80 3.38 -14.17
C GLY A 62 -5.30 3.64 -14.00
N GLY A 63 -4.50 3.62 -15.08
CA GLY A 63 -3.05 3.85 -15.06
C GLY A 63 -2.61 5.31 -14.89
N ARG A 64 -3.56 6.25 -14.80
CA ARG A 64 -3.27 7.69 -14.64
C ARG A 64 -2.76 8.05 -13.25
N TRP A 65 -3.11 7.27 -12.23
CA TRP A 65 -2.75 7.54 -10.84
C TRP A 65 -1.83 6.47 -10.32
N SER A 66 -0.81 6.88 -9.57
CA SER A 66 0.10 5.99 -8.85
C SER A 66 0.11 6.39 -7.37
N PHE A 67 0.19 5.40 -6.49
CA PHE A 67 0.22 5.61 -5.05
C PHE A 67 1.52 5.01 -4.50
N ASN A 68 2.26 5.82 -3.73
CA ASN A 68 3.44 5.38 -3.02
C ASN A 68 3.13 5.37 -1.53
N PHE A 69 3.16 4.18 -0.92
CA PHE A 69 3.00 4.00 0.51
C PHE A 69 4.34 3.60 1.12
N SER A 70 4.84 4.42 2.03
CA SER A 70 6.10 4.20 2.72
C SER A 70 5.85 4.16 4.23
N LYS A 71 6.05 3.00 4.86
CA LYS A 71 5.98 2.87 6.31
C LYS A 71 7.26 3.41 6.94
N THR A 72 7.10 4.25 7.95
CA THR A 72 8.18 4.82 8.75
C THR A 72 7.94 4.50 10.22
N THR A 73 8.95 4.70 11.07
CA THR A 73 8.79 4.56 12.53
C THR A 73 7.76 5.52 13.12
N LEU A 74 7.42 6.60 12.41
CA LEU A 74 6.46 7.63 12.84
C LEU A 74 5.04 7.40 12.28
N GLY A 75 4.87 6.48 11.34
CA GLY A 75 3.59 6.24 10.67
C GLY A 75 3.73 5.97 9.17
N ASN A 76 2.62 6.09 8.44
CA ASN A 76 2.58 5.92 6.98
C ASN A 76 2.82 7.27 6.29
N VAL A 77 3.69 7.29 5.30
CA VAL A 77 3.82 8.39 4.34
C VAL A 77 3.15 7.96 3.04
N CYS A 78 2.23 8.79 2.54
CA CYS A 78 1.50 8.50 1.31
C CYS A 78 1.66 9.63 0.31
N LYS A 79 2.11 9.27 -0.89
CA LYS A 79 2.15 10.18 -2.04
C LYS A 79 1.25 9.65 -3.14
N VAL A 80 0.43 10.53 -3.69
CA VAL A 80 -0.34 10.26 -4.89
C VAL A 80 0.30 11.03 -6.05
N SER A 81 0.51 10.35 -7.17
CA SER A 81 1.15 10.92 -8.36
C SER A 81 0.24 10.74 -9.56
N CYS A 82 0.16 11.77 -10.40
CA CYS A 82 -0.47 11.68 -11.71
C CYS A 82 0.61 11.35 -12.76
N ALA A 83 0.24 10.60 -13.80
CA ALA A 83 1.08 10.38 -14.98
C ALA A 83 1.53 11.69 -15.65
N CYS A 84 0.89 12.82 -15.35
CA CYS A 84 1.31 14.13 -15.83
C CYS A 84 2.64 14.60 -15.22
N GLY A 85 3.10 13.96 -14.13
CA GLY A 85 4.31 14.29 -13.37
C GLY A 85 4.06 15.10 -12.10
N GLN A 86 2.83 15.56 -11.85
CA GLN A 86 2.49 16.22 -10.58
C GLN A 86 2.21 15.18 -9.49
N GLU A 87 2.64 15.50 -8.27
CA GLU A 87 2.45 14.67 -7.10
C GLU A 87 1.93 15.50 -5.91
N LYS A 88 1.19 14.83 -5.02
CA LYS A 88 0.74 15.38 -3.75
C LYS A 88 1.13 14.44 -2.63
N ASN A 89 1.86 14.99 -1.66
CA ASN A 89 2.03 14.33 -0.37
C ASN A 89 0.73 14.49 0.43
N VAL A 90 0.07 13.37 0.73
CA VAL A 90 -1.21 13.32 1.42
C VAL A 90 -1.02 13.42 2.93
N THR A 91 0.17 13.07 3.41
CA THR A 91 0.55 13.09 4.83
C THR A 91 1.35 14.34 5.19
N ASP A 92 1.30 15.37 4.36
CA ASP A 92 1.89 16.68 4.62
C ASP A 92 0.85 17.60 5.26
N TYR A 93 0.94 17.79 6.58
CA TYR A 93 -0.02 18.58 7.36
C TYR A 93 0.36 20.07 7.45
N GLY A 94 1.40 20.52 6.74
CA GLY A 94 1.79 21.93 6.65
C GLY A 94 2.32 22.54 7.97
N CYS A 95 2.71 21.72 8.93
CA CYS A 95 3.30 22.14 10.19
C CYS A 95 4.82 22.25 10.07
N TRP A 96 5.31 23.46 9.78
CA TRP A 96 6.71 23.88 9.89
C TRP A 96 6.82 25.12 10.77
#